data_AF-A0A9E5IBF6-F1
#
_entry.id   AF-A0A9E5IBF6-F1
#
_cell.length_a   1.000
_cell.length_b   1.000
_cell.length_c   1.000
_cell.angle_alpha   90.00
_cell.angle_beta   90.00
_cell.angle_gamma   90.00
#
_symmetry.space_group_name_H-M   'P 1'
#
loop_
_entity.id
_entity.type
_entity.pdbx_description
1 polymer ?
#
loop_
_entity_poly.entity_id
_entity_poly.type
_entity_poly.pdbx_seq_one_letter_code
_entity_poly.pdbx_strand_id
1 'polypeptide(L)'
;MSTTTMLALVQQVTAELGLPIPATVAGNPNQDVVQILALMNASGYELMRRADWRELTKQHTFYTEAISTTGTWTTSAYTITGIPDTSLIDSTYQVQGVGIPNATYVTGVLSSSAVSINYEPTEAQVNGGLVFQKVKYNLPSDYYSSVNRTHWDKSKRWEMLGPESPQQWEWLLSGYISTGPRIRYRLLGKYFQIWPGMNAGELLGFEYRSNAWAESAAGAAKTSMTADTDTCIYPDRVMVLSTKLKYFEAKGFDTTAIFRDYLAELETAVAQDTGAANLSFAPRPGTVLIGYDNIPDSGYGYEN
;
A
#
# COMPACT_ATOMS: atom_id res chain seq x y z
N MET A 1 -6.56 15.82 13.88
CA MET A 1 -6.00 14.64 14.56
C MET A 1 -6.15 14.80 16.04
N SER A 2 -6.60 13.76 16.73
CA SER A 2 -6.56 13.73 18.19
C SER A 2 -5.12 13.67 18.67
N THR A 3 -4.76 14.51 19.63
CA THR A 3 -3.49 14.42 20.37
C THR A 3 -3.68 13.72 21.72
N THR A 4 -4.87 13.16 21.96
CA THR A 4 -5.25 12.54 23.23
C THR A 4 -4.70 11.13 23.28
N THR A 5 -4.00 10.83 24.37
CA THR A 5 -3.34 9.52 24.53
C THR A 5 -4.33 8.44 24.91
N MET A 6 -3.95 7.17 24.69
CA MET A 6 -4.70 5.99 25.09
C MET A 6 -5.11 6.06 26.56
N LEU A 7 -4.18 6.46 27.43
CA LEU A 7 -4.46 6.64 28.85
C LEU A 7 -5.59 7.65 29.09
N ALA A 8 -5.50 8.84 28.47
CA ALA A 8 -6.50 9.89 28.65
C ALA A 8 -7.89 9.48 28.11
N LEU A 9 -7.94 8.78 26.97
CA LEU A 9 -9.19 8.24 26.41
C LEU A 9 -9.85 7.23 27.37
N VAL A 10 -9.08 6.30 27.92
CA VAL A 10 -9.60 5.31 28.88
C VAL A 10 -9.99 5.97 30.20
N GLN A 11 -9.24 6.95 30.68
CA GLN A 11 -9.61 7.74 31.85
C GLN A 11 -10.94 8.46 31.63
N GLN A 12 -11.18 9.02 30.44
CA GLN A 12 -12.47 9.61 30.10
C GLN A 12 -13.60 8.58 30.08
N VAL A 13 -13.39 7.43 29.44
CA VAL A 13 -14.40 6.33 29.42
C VAL A 13 -14.74 5.89 30.83
N THR A 14 -13.75 5.60 31.67
CA THR A 14 -13.96 5.14 33.05
C THR A 14 -14.66 6.21 33.90
N ALA A 15 -14.28 7.49 33.77
CA ALA A 15 -14.95 8.59 34.46
C ALA A 15 -16.42 8.74 34.05
N GLU A 16 -16.74 8.66 32.75
CA GLU A 16 -18.12 8.75 32.25
C GLU A 16 -18.99 7.54 32.64
N LEU A 17 -18.36 6.38 32.85
CA LEU A 17 -19.04 5.15 33.29
C LEU A 17 -19.12 5.02 34.82
N GLY A 18 -18.46 5.91 35.57
CA GLY A 18 -18.38 5.82 37.04
C GLY A 18 -17.50 4.66 37.53
N LEU A 19 -16.55 4.20 36.72
CA LEU A 19 -15.58 3.15 37.06
C LEU A 19 -14.31 3.77 37.69
N PRO A 20 -13.52 2.99 38.46
CA PRO A 20 -12.25 3.47 38.98
C PRO A 20 -11.32 3.96 37.86
N ILE A 21 -10.83 5.20 37.99
CA ILE A 21 -9.98 5.85 36.98
C ILE A 21 -8.55 5.29 37.08
N PRO A 22 -8.02 4.64 36.02
CA PRO A 22 -6.69 4.06 36.05
C PRO A 22 -5.57 5.11 35.94
N ALA A 23 -4.46 4.90 36.65
CA ALA A 23 -3.23 5.67 36.48
C ALA A 23 -2.39 5.20 35.28
N THR A 24 -2.50 3.91 34.93
CA THR A 24 -1.89 3.28 33.75
C THR A 24 -2.89 2.31 33.14
N VAL A 25 -2.85 2.10 31.83
CA VAL A 25 -3.75 1.18 31.13
C VAL A 25 -2.97 -0.01 30.59
N ALA A 26 -1.85 0.26 29.94
CA ALA A 26 -0.93 -0.77 29.46
C ALA A 26 -0.37 -1.58 30.65
N GLY A 27 -0.60 -2.90 30.63
CA GLY A 27 -0.15 -3.79 31.70
C GLY A 27 -0.91 -3.67 33.02
N ASN A 28 -2.03 -2.94 33.06
CA ASN A 28 -2.85 -2.85 34.26
C ASN A 28 -3.51 -4.21 34.57
N PRO A 29 -3.42 -4.74 35.81
CA PRO A 29 -4.01 -6.03 36.16
C PRO A 29 -5.54 -5.98 36.37
N ASN A 30 -6.16 -4.79 36.48
CA ASN A 30 -7.60 -4.66 36.66
C ASN A 30 -8.35 -5.12 35.41
N GLN A 31 -9.20 -6.14 35.56
CA GLN A 31 -9.94 -6.77 34.47
C GLN A 31 -10.85 -5.79 33.72
N ASP A 32 -11.44 -4.78 34.39
CA ASP A 32 -12.25 -3.77 33.70
C ASP A 32 -11.41 -2.89 32.78
N VAL A 33 -10.20 -2.50 33.22
CA VAL A 33 -9.27 -1.69 32.42
C VAL A 33 -8.75 -2.48 31.22
N VAL A 34 -8.39 -3.76 31.43
CA VAL A 34 -7.99 -4.68 30.36
C VAL A 34 -9.12 -4.86 29.34
N GLN A 35 -10.36 -5.04 29.81
CA GLN A 35 -11.53 -5.17 28.95
C GLN A 35 -11.77 -3.89 28.14
N ILE A 36 -11.73 -2.72 28.77
CA ILE A 36 -11.91 -1.43 28.09
C ILE A 36 -10.84 -1.22 27.01
N LEU A 37 -9.57 -1.52 27.29
CA LEU A 37 -8.50 -1.45 26.30
C LEU A 37 -8.76 -2.40 25.11
N ALA A 38 -9.19 -3.63 25.38
CA ALA A 38 -9.51 -4.59 24.33
C ALA A 38 -10.67 -4.11 23.44
N LEU A 39 -11.72 -3.54 24.03
CA LEU A 39 -12.88 -2.99 23.31
C LEU A 39 -12.54 -1.68 22.57
N MET A 40 -11.65 -0.87 23.10
CA MET A 40 -11.13 0.32 22.41
C MET A 40 -10.33 -0.07 21.16
N ASN A 41 -9.45 -1.06 21.27
CA ASN A 41 -8.73 -1.62 20.13
C ASN A 41 -9.69 -2.21 19.09
N ALA A 42 -10.71 -2.97 19.51
CA ALA A 42 -11.75 -3.48 18.61
C ALA A 42 -12.51 -2.34 17.90
N SER A 43 -12.85 -1.28 18.62
CA SER A 43 -13.48 -0.08 18.04
C SER A 43 -12.60 0.57 16.99
N GLY A 44 -11.30 0.73 17.27
CA GLY A 44 -10.35 1.32 16.33
C GLY A 44 -10.27 0.56 15.01
N TYR A 45 -10.26 -0.78 15.07
CA TYR A 45 -10.29 -1.64 13.88
C TYR A 45 -11.61 -1.56 13.10
N GLU A 46 -12.74 -1.41 13.78
CA GLU A 46 -14.04 -1.30 13.13
C GLU A 46 -14.25 0.06 12.48
N LEU A 47 -13.91 1.15 13.19
CA LEU A 47 -13.92 2.51 12.66
C LEU A 47 -13.03 2.63 11.43
N MET A 48 -11.91 1.90 11.42
CA MET A 48 -10.99 1.85 10.29
C MET A 48 -11.69 1.39 9.02
N ARG A 49 -12.75 0.58 9.10
CA ARG A 49 -13.52 0.07 7.95
C ARG A 49 -14.78 0.88 7.66
N ARG A 50 -15.23 1.74 8.58
CA ARG A 50 -16.50 2.48 8.47
C ARG A 50 -16.48 3.57 7.40
N ALA A 51 -15.35 4.24 7.20
CA ALA A 51 -15.20 5.32 6.24
C ALA A 51 -13.77 5.38 5.68
N ASP A 52 -13.60 6.01 4.53
CA ASP A 52 -12.29 6.28 3.93
C ASP A 52 -11.62 7.50 4.61
N TRP A 53 -11.15 7.30 5.84
CA TRP A 53 -10.47 8.33 6.61
C TRP A 53 -9.23 8.84 5.87
N ARG A 54 -9.12 10.15 5.68
CA ARG A 54 -8.02 10.78 4.93
C ARG A 54 -6.65 10.46 5.51
N GLU A 55 -6.54 10.36 6.84
CA GLU A 55 -5.27 10.11 7.53
C GLU A 55 -4.76 8.68 7.29
N LEU A 56 -5.64 7.76 6.90
CA LEU A 56 -5.26 6.40 6.51
C LEU A 56 -4.80 6.31 5.05
N THR A 57 -5.06 7.33 4.23
CA THR A 57 -4.62 7.35 2.83
C THR A 57 -3.17 7.81 2.77
N LYS A 58 -2.28 6.89 2.40
CA LYS A 58 -0.83 7.13 2.32
C LYS A 58 -0.33 6.91 0.90
N GLN A 59 0.67 7.69 0.51
CA GLN A 59 1.39 7.47 -0.74
C GLN A 59 2.52 6.47 -0.51
N HIS A 60 2.64 5.49 -1.40
CA HIS A 60 3.78 4.59 -1.50
C HIS A 60 4.52 4.83 -2.82
N THR A 61 5.84 4.96 -2.74
CA THR A 61 6.71 5.09 -3.91
C THR A 61 7.93 4.21 -3.75
N PHE A 62 8.40 3.65 -4.86
CA PHE A 62 9.60 2.83 -4.92
C PHE A 62 10.24 2.92 -6.31
N TYR A 63 11.54 2.63 -6.37
CA TYR A 63 12.26 2.56 -7.64
C TYR A 63 12.29 1.12 -8.15
N THR A 64 12.23 0.94 -9.47
CA THR A 64 12.52 -0.35 -10.08
C THR A 64 13.99 -0.72 -9.88
N GLU A 65 14.25 -2.00 -9.70
CA GLU A 65 15.58 -2.55 -9.44
C GLU A 65 15.94 -3.56 -10.55
N ALA A 66 17.18 -3.51 -11.03
CA ALA A 66 17.71 -4.50 -11.95
C ALA A 66 19.22 -4.66 -11.78
N ILE A 67 19.72 -5.88 -12.00
CA ILE A 67 21.13 -6.25 -11.90
C ILE A 67 21.55 -6.80 -13.26
N SER A 68 22.46 -6.10 -13.94
CA SER A 68 23.09 -6.58 -15.17
C SER A 68 24.40 -7.28 -14.82
N THR A 69 24.57 -8.50 -15.30
CA THR A 69 25.70 -9.35 -14.96
C THR A 69 25.96 -10.38 -16.08
N THR A 70 26.86 -11.33 -15.84
CA THR A 70 27.11 -12.46 -16.73
C THR A 70 26.78 -13.78 -16.04
N GLY A 71 26.47 -14.79 -16.83
CA GLY A 71 26.26 -16.15 -16.33
C GLY A 71 26.43 -17.20 -17.42
N THR A 72 26.40 -18.47 -17.02
CA THR A 72 26.48 -19.63 -17.89
C THR A 72 25.27 -20.52 -17.67
N TRP A 73 24.62 -20.93 -18.75
CA TRP A 73 23.43 -21.78 -18.73
C TRP A 73 23.40 -22.74 -19.92
N THR A 74 22.69 -23.86 -19.75
CA THR A 74 22.53 -24.89 -20.78
C THR A 74 21.06 -25.11 -21.11
N THR A 75 20.79 -25.79 -22.21
CA THR A 75 19.43 -26.15 -22.65
C THR A 75 18.89 -27.43 -22.01
N SER A 76 19.53 -27.88 -20.93
CA SER A 76 19.24 -29.15 -20.24
C SER A 76 19.12 -28.99 -18.72
N ALA A 77 19.14 -27.74 -18.24
CA ALA A 77 19.22 -27.41 -16.83
C ALA A 77 18.39 -26.18 -16.47
N TYR A 78 17.76 -26.22 -15.31
CA TYR A 78 17.00 -25.12 -14.71
C TYR A 78 17.89 -24.25 -13.82
N THR A 79 19.16 -24.09 -14.18
CA THR A 79 20.14 -23.37 -13.37
C THR A 79 21.01 -22.45 -14.22
N ILE A 80 21.36 -21.32 -13.62
CA ILE A 80 22.34 -20.37 -14.16
C ILE A 80 23.49 -20.32 -13.17
N THR A 81 24.70 -20.53 -13.66
CA THR A 81 25.93 -20.64 -12.86
C THR A 81 26.96 -19.61 -13.30
N GLY A 82 28.07 -19.49 -12.58
CA GLY A 82 29.13 -18.53 -12.92
C GLY A 82 28.69 -17.07 -12.78
N ILE A 83 27.66 -16.81 -11.96
CA ILE A 83 27.23 -15.45 -11.62
C ILE A 83 28.25 -14.87 -10.64
N PRO A 84 28.80 -13.66 -10.87
CA PRO A 84 29.78 -13.04 -9.98
C PRO A 84 29.31 -12.83 -8.54
N ASP A 85 28.05 -12.43 -8.34
CA ASP A 85 27.44 -12.25 -7.02
C ASP A 85 25.92 -12.47 -7.10
N THR A 86 25.38 -13.25 -6.16
CA THR A 86 23.94 -13.54 -6.02
C THR A 86 23.32 -12.94 -4.76
N SER A 87 24.07 -12.16 -3.97
CA SER A 87 23.65 -11.65 -2.65
C SER A 87 22.37 -10.81 -2.65
N LEU A 88 22.08 -10.11 -3.74
CA LEU A 88 20.90 -9.25 -3.90
C LEU A 88 19.79 -9.88 -4.77
N ILE A 89 19.99 -11.12 -5.24
CA ILE A 89 19.05 -11.83 -6.10
C ILE A 89 18.19 -12.74 -5.25
N ASP A 90 16.89 -12.75 -5.52
CA ASP A 90 15.93 -13.67 -4.89
C ASP A 90 14.78 -14.01 -5.84
N SER A 91 13.76 -14.70 -5.34
CA SER A 91 12.56 -15.10 -6.10
C SER A 91 11.65 -13.94 -6.57
N THR A 92 11.99 -12.69 -6.25
CA THR A 92 11.30 -11.50 -6.73
C THR A 92 11.77 -11.03 -8.12
N TYR A 93 12.88 -11.59 -8.60
CA TYR A 93 13.48 -11.25 -9.88
C TYR A 93 13.00 -12.17 -11.01
N GLN A 94 12.73 -11.57 -12.17
CA GLN A 94 12.73 -12.25 -13.46
C GLN A 94 14.11 -12.20 -14.09
N VAL A 95 14.35 -13.10 -15.04
CA VAL A 95 15.62 -13.28 -15.72
C VAL A 95 15.45 -13.02 -17.21
N GLN A 96 16.30 -12.18 -17.78
CA GLN A 96 16.42 -12.00 -19.23
C GLN A 96 17.84 -12.28 -19.70
N GLY A 97 17.95 -13.00 -20.81
CA GLY A 97 19.21 -13.36 -21.47
C GLY A 97 18.92 -14.06 -22.79
N VAL A 98 19.97 -14.28 -23.58
CA VAL A 98 19.84 -14.95 -24.88
C VAL A 98 19.29 -16.37 -24.70
N GLY A 99 18.22 -16.70 -25.43
CA GLY A 99 17.57 -18.00 -25.35
C GLY A 99 16.82 -18.28 -24.04
N ILE A 100 16.78 -17.35 -23.08
CA ILE A 100 15.97 -17.49 -21.87
C ILE A 100 14.51 -17.13 -22.22
N PRO A 101 13.54 -18.05 -22.05
CA PRO A 101 12.14 -17.78 -22.35
C PRO A 101 11.58 -16.60 -21.56
N ASN A 102 10.53 -15.97 -22.09
CA ASN A 102 9.79 -14.94 -21.37
C ASN A 102 9.17 -15.51 -20.08
N ALA A 103 8.92 -14.64 -19.10
CA ALA A 103 8.39 -15.02 -17.78
C ALA A 103 9.25 -16.07 -17.04
N THR A 104 10.56 -16.06 -17.29
CA THR A 104 11.53 -16.83 -16.48
C THR A 104 11.80 -16.08 -15.18
N TYR A 105 11.57 -16.73 -14.04
CA TYR A 105 11.78 -16.21 -12.68
C TYR A 105 12.80 -17.05 -11.93
N VAL A 106 13.51 -16.41 -11.00
CA VAL A 106 14.35 -17.10 -10.03
C VAL A 106 13.44 -17.90 -9.08
N THR A 107 13.73 -19.18 -8.91
CA THR A 107 13.05 -20.07 -7.96
C THR A 107 13.82 -20.21 -6.66
N GLY A 108 15.14 -20.00 -6.68
CA GLY A 108 15.99 -20.03 -5.50
C GLY A 108 17.44 -19.65 -5.80
N VAL A 109 18.17 -19.25 -4.76
CA VAL A 109 19.63 -19.06 -4.81
C VAL A 109 20.29 -20.33 -4.29
N LEU A 110 21.09 -20.98 -5.13
CA LEU A 110 21.74 -22.26 -4.82
C LEU A 110 23.10 -22.06 -4.16
N SER A 111 23.82 -21.02 -4.56
CA SER A 111 25.12 -20.63 -4.01
C SER A 111 25.39 -19.14 -4.30
N SER A 112 26.54 -18.63 -3.84
CA SER A 112 26.99 -17.26 -4.14
C SER A 112 27.22 -16.99 -5.63
N SER A 113 27.16 -18.02 -6.49
CA SER A 113 27.40 -17.91 -7.93
C SER A 113 26.41 -18.69 -8.80
N ALA A 114 25.34 -19.22 -8.21
CA ALA A 114 24.34 -19.99 -8.94
C ALA A 114 22.92 -19.77 -8.43
N VAL A 115 21.97 -19.74 -9.37
CA VAL A 115 20.54 -19.61 -9.10
C VAL A 115 19.76 -20.67 -9.89
N SER A 116 18.59 -21.05 -9.41
CA SER A 116 17.63 -21.88 -10.13
C SER A 116 16.51 -21.05 -10.74
N ILE A 117 15.97 -21.49 -11.87
CA ILE A 117 14.90 -20.82 -12.63
C ILE A 117 13.72 -21.76 -12.91
N ASN A 118 12.57 -21.21 -13.31
CA ASN A 118 11.33 -21.98 -13.55
C ASN A 118 11.19 -22.53 -14.98
N TYR A 119 11.87 -21.94 -15.97
CA TYR A 119 11.84 -22.38 -17.37
C TYR A 119 13.24 -22.73 -17.86
N GLU A 120 13.31 -23.73 -18.74
CA GLU A 120 14.53 -24.19 -19.36
C GLU A 120 14.99 -23.23 -20.47
N PRO A 121 16.27 -22.84 -20.53
CA PRO A 121 16.80 -22.07 -21.64
C PRO A 121 16.71 -22.83 -22.97
N THR A 122 16.43 -22.12 -24.05
CA THR A 122 16.36 -22.66 -25.41
C THR A 122 17.68 -22.58 -26.17
N GLU A 123 18.63 -21.78 -25.66
CA GLU A 123 19.98 -21.63 -26.18
C GLU A 123 20.98 -21.62 -25.02
N ALA A 124 22.09 -22.34 -25.19
CA ALA A 124 23.16 -22.37 -24.20
C ALA A 124 24.11 -21.18 -24.39
N GLN A 125 24.59 -20.63 -23.29
CA GLN A 125 25.56 -19.52 -23.30
C GLN A 125 26.64 -19.75 -22.25
N VAL A 126 27.85 -19.30 -22.55
CA VAL A 126 28.99 -19.29 -21.63
C VAL A 126 29.38 -17.83 -21.38
N ASN A 127 29.32 -17.39 -20.13
CA ASN A 127 29.50 -15.99 -19.74
C ASN A 127 28.62 -15.02 -20.56
N GLY A 128 27.40 -15.45 -20.90
CA GLY A 128 26.43 -14.64 -21.63
C GLY A 128 25.92 -13.47 -20.77
N GLY A 129 25.55 -12.38 -21.43
CA GLY A 129 24.92 -11.23 -20.78
C GLY A 129 23.56 -11.60 -20.18
N LEU A 130 23.35 -11.19 -18.93
CA LEU A 130 22.20 -11.58 -18.12
C LEU A 130 21.68 -10.37 -17.36
N VAL A 131 20.37 -10.18 -17.34
CA VAL A 131 19.73 -9.11 -16.57
C VAL A 131 18.68 -9.72 -15.65
N PHE A 132 18.87 -9.55 -14.34
CA PHE A 132 17.85 -9.82 -13.35
C PHE A 132 17.04 -8.55 -13.13
N GLN A 133 15.74 -8.58 -13.42
CA GLN A 133 14.85 -7.44 -13.24
C GLN A 133 13.85 -7.75 -12.13
N LYS A 134 13.75 -6.87 -11.13
CA LYS A 134 12.81 -7.07 -10.02
C LYS A 134 11.40 -6.77 -10.49
N VAL A 135 10.51 -7.71 -10.25
CA VAL A 135 9.12 -7.66 -10.72
C VAL A 135 8.10 -7.91 -9.61
N LYS A 136 8.55 -8.30 -8.41
CA LYS A 136 7.72 -8.43 -7.22
C LYS A 136 8.25 -7.51 -6.13
N TYR A 137 7.45 -6.54 -5.72
CA TYR A 137 7.81 -5.55 -4.70
C TYR A 137 6.95 -5.78 -3.46
N ASN A 138 7.54 -5.71 -2.27
CA ASN A 138 6.79 -5.86 -1.03
C ASN A 138 5.80 -4.71 -0.90
N LEU A 139 4.55 -5.01 -0.54
CA LEU A 139 3.61 -3.98 -0.11
C LEU A 139 4.07 -3.39 1.24
N PRO A 140 3.68 -2.13 1.55
CA PRO A 140 3.87 -1.56 2.88
C PRO A 140 3.35 -2.48 3.98
N SER A 141 4.01 -2.51 5.14
CA SER A 141 3.63 -3.38 6.26
C SER A 141 2.25 -3.07 6.83
N ASP A 142 1.80 -1.83 6.67
CA ASP A 142 0.48 -1.34 7.09
C ASP A 142 -0.54 -1.33 5.95
N TYR A 143 -0.26 -1.96 4.81
CA TYR A 143 -1.18 -1.97 3.66
C TYR A 143 -2.50 -2.70 3.98
N TYR A 144 -3.63 -2.03 3.72
CA TYR A 144 -4.98 -2.61 3.80
C TYR A 144 -5.60 -2.82 2.42
N SER A 145 -5.71 -1.75 1.64
CA SER A 145 -6.31 -1.79 0.31
C SER A 145 -5.70 -0.72 -0.58
N SER A 146 -5.74 -0.94 -1.90
CA SER A 146 -5.25 0.06 -2.85
C SER A 146 -6.32 1.11 -3.12
N VAL A 147 -5.91 2.35 -3.37
CA VAL A 147 -6.81 3.39 -3.89
C VAL A 147 -6.87 3.25 -5.41
N ASN A 148 -8.07 3.02 -5.92
CA ASN A 148 -8.29 2.78 -7.33
C ASN A 148 -7.76 3.93 -8.18
N ARG A 149 -7.13 3.58 -9.30
CA ARG A 149 -6.66 4.54 -10.32
C ARG A 149 -5.60 5.55 -9.85
N THR A 150 -4.83 5.21 -8.82
CA THR A 150 -3.72 6.05 -8.32
C THR A 150 -2.33 5.54 -8.70
N HIS A 151 -2.27 4.52 -9.56
CA HIS A 151 -1.03 3.84 -9.94
C HIS A 151 -0.35 4.54 -11.13
N TRP A 152 0.85 5.04 -10.90
CA TRP A 152 1.59 5.82 -11.90
C TRP A 152 3.05 5.40 -11.97
N ASP A 153 3.55 5.34 -13.20
CA ASP A 153 4.95 5.59 -13.48
C ASP A 153 5.16 7.10 -13.43
N LYS A 154 5.75 7.57 -12.31
CA LYS A 154 6.00 8.99 -12.06
C LYS A 154 7.14 9.52 -12.92
N SER A 155 8.03 8.65 -13.41
CA SER A 155 9.16 9.05 -14.26
C SER A 155 8.69 9.37 -15.67
N LYS A 156 7.84 8.52 -16.24
CA LYS A 156 7.28 8.70 -17.59
C LYS A 156 5.95 9.44 -17.61
N ARG A 157 5.38 9.74 -16.44
CA ARG A 157 4.08 10.41 -16.26
C ARG A 157 2.95 9.63 -16.93
N TRP A 158 3.00 8.30 -16.84
CA TRP A 158 2.00 7.41 -17.40
C TRP A 158 1.27 6.66 -16.30
N GLU A 159 -0.06 6.59 -16.43
CA GLU A 159 -0.90 5.72 -15.62
C GLU A 159 -0.53 4.25 -15.91
N MET A 160 -0.28 3.48 -14.85
CA MET A 160 -0.08 2.04 -14.95
C MET A 160 -1.43 1.35 -15.18
N LEU A 161 -1.42 0.29 -15.97
CA LEU A 161 -2.63 -0.45 -16.32
C LEU A 161 -2.87 -1.60 -15.34
N GLY A 162 -4.06 -1.69 -14.77
CA GLY A 162 -4.43 -2.74 -13.83
C GLY A 162 -5.55 -2.33 -12.87
N PRO A 163 -5.84 -3.13 -11.83
CA PRO A 163 -5.20 -4.41 -11.52
C PRO A 163 -5.60 -5.50 -12.53
N GLU A 164 -4.62 -6.23 -13.06
CA GLU A 164 -4.88 -7.30 -14.03
C GLU A 164 -5.48 -8.56 -13.36
N SER A 165 -6.48 -9.16 -14.01
CA SER A 165 -7.02 -10.46 -13.59
C SER A 165 -6.02 -11.60 -13.79
N PRO A 166 -6.17 -12.75 -13.12
CA PRO A 166 -5.32 -13.91 -13.36
C PRO A 166 -5.28 -14.34 -14.83
N GLN A 167 -6.42 -14.32 -15.53
CA GLN A 167 -6.51 -14.70 -16.95
C GLN A 167 -5.73 -13.73 -17.85
N GLN A 168 -5.88 -12.43 -17.62
CA GLN A 168 -5.10 -11.41 -18.34
C GLN A 168 -3.62 -11.54 -18.02
N TRP A 169 -3.26 -11.80 -16.77
CA TRP A 169 -1.87 -11.96 -16.36
C TRP A 169 -1.21 -13.16 -17.03
N GLU A 170 -1.85 -14.33 -17.04
CA GLU A 170 -1.31 -15.50 -17.74
C GLU A 170 -1.18 -15.27 -19.25
N TRP A 171 -2.11 -14.52 -19.85
CA TRP A 171 -2.00 -14.11 -21.24
C TRP A 171 -0.80 -13.17 -21.48
N LEU A 172 -0.52 -12.24 -20.57
CA LEU A 172 0.64 -11.34 -20.64
C LEU A 172 1.97 -12.11 -20.51
N LEU A 173 2.05 -13.08 -19.61
CA LEU A 173 3.25 -13.90 -19.42
C LEU A 173 3.52 -14.84 -20.60
N SER A 174 2.45 -15.40 -21.20
CA SER A 174 2.56 -16.39 -22.27
C SER A 174 2.80 -15.78 -23.67
N GLY A 175 2.55 -14.47 -23.85
CA GLY A 175 2.64 -13.80 -25.15
C GLY A 175 4.01 -13.17 -25.43
N TYR A 176 4.63 -13.47 -26.57
CA TYR A 176 5.90 -12.85 -27.02
C TYR A 176 5.75 -11.39 -27.50
N ILE A 177 4.57 -10.99 -28.00
CA ILE A 177 4.28 -9.65 -28.55
C ILE A 177 3.47 -8.80 -27.54
N SER A 178 3.14 -9.37 -26.38
CA SER A 178 2.17 -8.81 -25.43
C SER A 178 2.81 -7.88 -24.38
N THR A 179 3.77 -7.06 -24.78
CA THR A 179 4.36 -6.02 -23.92
C THR A 179 4.13 -4.66 -24.55
N GLY A 180 3.00 -4.04 -24.19
CA GLY A 180 2.78 -2.62 -24.49
C GLY A 180 3.78 -1.74 -23.74
N PRO A 181 3.96 -0.47 -24.15
CA PRO A 181 4.95 0.44 -23.54
C PRO A 181 4.60 0.86 -22.11
N ARG A 182 3.35 0.64 -21.66
CA ARG A 182 2.89 0.97 -20.30
C ARG A 182 3.06 -0.22 -19.36
N ILE A 183 3.54 0.07 -18.16
CA ILE A 183 3.64 -0.91 -17.08
C ILE A 183 2.23 -1.36 -16.68
N ARG A 184 2.06 -2.67 -16.62
CA ARG A 184 0.88 -3.34 -16.07
C ARG A 184 1.19 -3.81 -14.66
N TYR A 185 0.17 -3.87 -13.81
CA TYR A 185 0.33 -4.33 -12.45
C TYR A 185 -0.77 -5.28 -11.99
N ARG A 186 -0.42 -6.15 -11.04
CA ARG A 186 -1.37 -6.92 -10.25
C ARG A 186 -0.94 -6.95 -8.79
N LEU A 187 -1.91 -7.18 -7.91
CA LEU A 187 -1.67 -7.47 -6.50
C LEU A 187 -1.79 -8.97 -6.31
N LEU A 188 -0.74 -9.62 -5.81
CA LEU A 188 -0.76 -11.06 -5.55
C LEU A 188 -0.02 -11.40 -4.25
N GLY A 189 -0.76 -11.97 -3.29
CA GLY A 189 -0.24 -12.22 -1.94
C GLY A 189 0.24 -10.92 -1.29
N LYS A 190 1.47 -10.92 -0.79
CA LYS A 190 2.11 -9.74 -0.17
C LYS A 190 2.83 -8.81 -1.17
N TYR A 191 2.72 -9.09 -2.47
CA TYR A 191 3.51 -8.42 -3.49
C TYR A 191 2.67 -7.53 -4.40
N PHE A 192 3.21 -6.35 -4.69
CA PHE A 192 2.90 -5.55 -5.87
C PHE A 192 3.74 -6.08 -7.04
N GLN A 193 3.09 -6.63 -8.06
CA GLN A 193 3.79 -7.21 -9.21
C GLN A 193 3.64 -6.34 -10.44
N ILE A 194 4.73 -6.18 -11.19
CA ILE A 194 4.76 -5.41 -12.44
C ILE A 194 5.10 -6.27 -13.64
N TRP A 195 4.64 -5.83 -14.81
CA TRP A 195 4.98 -6.40 -16.10
C TRP A 195 4.96 -5.34 -17.20
N PRO A 196 5.94 -5.31 -18.14
CA PRO A 196 7.17 -6.10 -18.13
C PRO A 196 8.09 -5.71 -16.98
N GLY A 197 9.12 -6.52 -16.72
CA GLY A 197 10.21 -6.07 -15.84
C GLY A 197 10.98 -4.92 -16.47
N MET A 198 11.35 -3.97 -15.61
CA MET A 198 12.02 -2.73 -16.01
C MET A 198 13.49 -2.77 -15.59
N ASN A 199 14.29 -1.94 -16.25
CA ASN A 199 15.64 -1.66 -15.78
C ASN A 199 15.60 -0.81 -14.50
N ALA A 200 16.74 -0.68 -13.83
CA ALA A 200 16.82 0.06 -12.57
C ALA A 200 16.51 1.55 -12.76
N GLY A 201 15.81 2.15 -11.80
CA GLY A 201 15.69 3.60 -11.66
C GLY A 201 14.35 4.24 -12.08
N GLU A 202 13.35 3.47 -12.49
CA GLU A 202 12.00 4.02 -12.74
C GLU A 202 11.23 4.19 -11.43
N LEU A 203 10.82 5.42 -11.13
CA LEU A 203 9.98 5.74 -9.97
C LEU A 203 8.52 5.36 -10.23
N LEU A 204 8.04 4.34 -9.52
CA LEU A 204 6.64 3.95 -9.49
C LEU A 204 6.00 4.42 -8.18
N GLY A 205 4.70 4.68 -8.22
CA GLY A 205 3.97 5.00 -7.00
C GLY A 205 2.47 4.84 -7.11
N PHE A 206 1.85 4.69 -5.96
CA PHE A 206 0.41 4.59 -5.80
C PHE A 206 -0.03 5.04 -4.41
N GLU A 207 -1.32 5.30 -4.25
CA GLU A 207 -1.91 5.55 -2.94
C GLU A 207 -2.58 4.29 -2.43
N TYR A 208 -2.49 4.08 -1.12
CA TYR A 208 -3.09 2.95 -0.44
C TYR A 208 -3.73 3.41 0.86
N ARG A 209 -4.70 2.62 1.32
CA ARG A 209 -5.29 2.74 2.63
C ARG A 209 -4.48 1.90 3.61
N SER A 210 -4.03 2.53 4.67
CA SER A 210 -3.33 1.90 5.79
C SER A 210 -4.31 1.23 6.75
N ASN A 211 -3.87 0.16 7.42
CA ASN A 211 -4.55 -0.44 8.58
C ASN A 211 -4.08 0.12 9.93
N ALA A 212 -3.10 1.03 9.92
CA ALA A 212 -2.52 1.61 11.12
C ALA A 212 -3.32 2.83 11.59
N TRP A 213 -4.37 2.58 12.37
CA TRP A 213 -5.23 3.63 12.94
C TRP A 213 -4.69 4.23 14.25
N ALA A 214 -3.69 3.60 14.85
CA ALA A 214 -3.01 4.08 16.05
C ALA A 214 -1.58 4.50 15.72
N GLU A 215 -1.00 5.33 16.57
CA GLU A 215 0.36 5.85 16.41
C GLU A 215 1.08 5.85 17.77
N SER A 216 2.37 5.53 17.77
CA SER A 216 3.19 5.69 18.96
C SER A 216 3.51 7.16 19.23
N ALA A 217 3.94 7.48 20.45
CA ALA A 217 4.41 8.83 20.78
C ALA A 217 5.58 9.33 19.89
N ALA A 218 6.30 8.42 19.22
CA ALA A 218 7.39 8.73 18.31
C ALA A 218 6.94 8.82 16.83
N GLY A 219 5.64 8.73 16.56
CA GLY A 219 5.08 8.78 15.21
C GLY A 219 5.10 7.44 14.46
N ALA A 220 5.30 6.32 15.16
CA ALA A 220 5.33 5.01 14.51
C ALA A 220 3.90 4.50 14.31
N ALA A 221 3.56 4.16 13.07
CA ALA A 221 2.27 3.59 12.71
C ALA A 221 2.02 2.24 13.40
N LYS A 222 0.85 2.08 14.06
CA LYS A 222 0.45 0.90 14.81
C LYS A 222 -0.96 0.45 14.45
N THR A 223 -1.17 -0.86 14.46
CA THR A 223 -2.51 -1.46 14.27
C THR A 223 -3.30 -1.58 15.56
N SER A 224 -2.66 -1.41 16.73
CA SER A 224 -3.34 -1.41 18.03
C SER A 224 -2.62 -0.50 19.02
N MET A 225 -3.37 0.07 19.96
CA MET A 225 -2.82 0.74 21.12
C MET A 225 -2.29 -0.29 22.12
N THR A 226 -1.03 -0.15 22.50
CA THR A 226 -0.32 -1.03 23.44
C THR A 226 0.47 -0.26 24.51
N ALA A 227 0.64 1.05 24.36
CA ALA A 227 1.32 1.93 25.30
C ALA A 227 0.41 3.10 25.68
N ASP A 228 0.52 3.56 26.93
CA ASP A 228 -0.31 4.63 27.50
C ASP A 228 -0.20 5.96 26.73
N THR A 229 0.90 6.14 26.01
CA THR A 229 1.22 7.33 25.21
C THR A 229 0.83 7.21 23.74
N ASP A 230 0.26 6.09 23.30
CA ASP A 230 -0.22 5.95 21.93
C ASP A 230 -1.40 6.90 21.69
N THR A 231 -1.53 7.40 20.47
CA THR A 231 -2.65 8.23 20.01
C THR A 231 -3.40 7.52 18.87
N CYS A 232 -4.53 8.07 18.44
CA CYS A 232 -5.26 7.58 17.27
C CYS A 232 -5.67 8.69 16.32
N ILE A 233 -5.99 8.29 15.09
CA ILE A 233 -6.44 9.21 14.04
C ILE A 233 -7.86 9.75 14.28
N TYR A 234 -8.68 9.03 15.04
CA TYR A 234 -10.10 9.33 15.19
C TYR A 234 -10.34 10.47 16.18
N PRO A 235 -11.46 11.20 16.05
CA PRO A 235 -11.87 12.17 17.06
C PRO A 235 -12.13 11.51 18.42
N ASP A 236 -11.74 12.19 19.50
CA ASP A 236 -11.84 11.67 20.87
C ASP A 236 -13.24 11.22 21.24
N ARG A 237 -14.25 12.03 20.90
CA ARG A 237 -15.64 11.72 21.26
C ARG A 237 -16.14 10.46 20.59
N VAL A 238 -15.77 10.24 19.32
CA VAL A 238 -16.13 9.03 18.56
C VAL A 238 -15.50 7.80 19.23
N MET A 239 -14.23 7.86 19.61
CA MET A 239 -13.53 6.75 20.28
C MET A 239 -14.07 6.45 21.68
N VAL A 240 -14.40 7.48 22.46
CA VAL A 240 -14.98 7.32 23.80
C VAL A 240 -16.37 6.70 23.70
N LEU A 241 -17.24 7.22 22.83
CA LEU A 241 -18.59 6.71 22.64
C LEU A 241 -18.59 5.29 22.07
N SER A 242 -17.74 4.98 21.08
CA SER A 242 -17.64 3.63 20.53
C SER A 242 -17.17 2.62 21.57
N THR A 243 -16.21 2.99 22.41
CA THR A 243 -15.70 2.12 23.48
C THR A 243 -16.76 1.88 24.55
N LYS A 244 -17.50 2.93 24.95
CA LYS A 244 -18.63 2.82 25.89
C LYS A 244 -19.75 1.95 25.34
N LEU A 245 -20.12 2.15 24.07
CA LEU A 245 -21.13 1.35 23.38
C LEU A 245 -20.78 -0.14 23.46
N LYS A 246 -19.56 -0.50 23.04
CA LYS A 246 -19.09 -1.89 23.11
C LYS A 246 -19.04 -2.46 24.52
N TYR A 247 -18.68 -1.63 25.50
CA TYR A 247 -18.70 -2.06 26.90
C TYR A 247 -20.12 -2.39 27.35
N PHE A 248 -21.10 -1.56 27.01
CA PHE A 248 -22.51 -1.80 27.35
C PHE A 248 -23.06 -3.03 26.64
N GLU A 249 -22.75 -3.21 25.35
CA GLU A 249 -23.08 -4.42 24.59
C GLU A 249 -22.50 -5.67 25.27
N ALA A 250 -21.23 -5.64 25.66
CA ALA A 250 -20.56 -6.77 26.31
C ALA A 250 -21.12 -7.11 27.70
N LYS A 251 -21.67 -6.12 28.41
CA LYS A 251 -22.32 -6.32 29.72
C LYS A 251 -23.82 -6.60 29.62
N GLY A 252 -24.43 -6.48 28.43
CA GLY A 252 -25.85 -6.70 28.20
C GLY A 252 -26.76 -5.57 28.69
N PHE A 253 -26.24 -4.35 28.79
CA PHE A 253 -27.03 -3.17 29.14
C PHE A 253 -27.77 -2.60 27.90
N ASP A 254 -28.79 -1.77 28.12
CA ASP A 254 -29.45 -1.05 27.02
C ASP A 254 -28.49 -0.04 26.37
N THR A 255 -28.36 -0.14 25.06
CA THR A 255 -27.44 0.65 24.24
C THR A 255 -28.13 1.72 23.41
N THR A 256 -29.45 1.82 23.45
CA THR A 256 -30.25 2.67 22.53
C THR A 256 -29.79 4.14 22.53
N ALA A 257 -29.60 4.73 23.71
CA ALA A 257 -29.17 6.12 23.83
C ALA A 257 -27.71 6.31 23.38
N ILE A 258 -26.80 5.45 23.84
CA ILE A 258 -25.37 5.54 23.53
C ILE A 258 -25.13 5.33 22.03
N PHE A 259 -25.87 4.41 21.41
CA PHE A 259 -25.78 4.12 19.99
C PHE A 259 -26.20 5.33 19.14
N ARG A 260 -27.29 6.01 19.50
CA ARG A 260 -27.73 7.23 18.82
C ARG A 260 -26.67 8.33 18.91
N ASP A 261 -26.12 8.56 20.10
CA ASP A 261 -25.12 9.59 20.30
C ASP A 261 -23.81 9.26 19.55
N TYR A 262 -23.40 7.98 19.56
CA TYR A 262 -22.27 7.49 18.77
C TYR A 262 -22.46 7.69 17.27
N LEU A 263 -23.64 7.35 16.73
CA LEU A 263 -23.93 7.52 15.31
C LEU A 263 -23.89 8.99 14.89
N ALA A 264 -24.49 9.89 15.67
CA ALA A 264 -24.50 11.31 15.35
C ALA A 264 -23.07 11.90 15.28
N GLU A 265 -22.20 11.54 16.22
CA GLU A 265 -20.80 11.96 16.23
C GLU A 265 -20.00 11.32 15.10
N LEU A 266 -20.23 10.03 14.81
CA LEU A 266 -19.57 9.34 13.72
C LEU A 266 -19.92 9.97 12.35
N GLU A 267 -21.20 10.20 12.09
CA GLU A 267 -21.66 10.79 10.83
C GLU A 267 -21.10 12.20 10.65
N THR A 268 -21.06 13.00 11.71
CA THR A 268 -20.45 14.34 11.69
C THR A 268 -18.96 14.26 11.39
N ALA A 269 -18.24 13.35 12.06
CA ALA A 269 -16.81 13.16 11.84
C ALA A 269 -16.50 12.73 10.40
N VAL A 270 -17.27 11.78 9.85
CA VAL A 270 -17.09 11.29 8.47
C VAL A 270 -17.42 12.39 7.46
N ALA A 271 -18.49 13.17 7.68
CA ALA A 271 -18.89 14.25 6.78
C ALA A 271 -17.87 15.40 6.71
N GLN A 272 -17.12 15.63 7.79
CA GLN A 272 -16.14 16.73 7.88
C GLN A 272 -14.70 16.29 7.55
N ASP A 273 -14.43 14.99 7.39
CA ASP A 273 -13.08 14.48 7.24
C ASP A 273 -12.43 14.93 5.91
N THR A 274 -13.17 14.87 4.80
CA THR A 274 -12.68 15.25 3.48
C THR A 274 -13.57 16.27 2.77
N GLY A 275 -12.96 17.15 1.99
CA GLY A 275 -13.68 18.06 1.11
C GLY A 275 -14.15 17.35 -0.15
N ALA A 276 -15.37 17.64 -0.61
CA ALA A 276 -15.85 17.13 -1.89
C ALA A 276 -15.13 17.84 -3.05
N ALA A 277 -14.76 17.08 -4.09
CA ALA A 277 -14.30 17.67 -5.33
C ALA A 277 -15.40 18.55 -5.96
N ASN A 278 -15.01 19.64 -6.63
CA ASN A 278 -15.96 20.39 -7.44
C ASN A 278 -16.45 19.50 -8.59
N LEU A 279 -17.68 19.00 -8.47
CA LEU A 279 -18.35 18.24 -9.52
C LEU A 279 -18.80 19.21 -10.60
N SER A 280 -18.04 19.28 -11.69
CA SER A 280 -18.42 20.03 -12.88
C SER A 280 -18.70 19.07 -14.03
N PHE A 281 -19.86 19.22 -14.67
CA PHE A 281 -20.20 18.51 -15.90
C PHE A 281 -19.47 19.08 -17.13
N ALA A 282 -18.85 20.26 -16.98
CA ALA A 282 -17.98 20.88 -17.98
C ALA A 282 -16.82 21.58 -17.25
N PRO A 283 -15.87 20.82 -16.68
CA PRO A 283 -14.75 21.40 -15.96
C PRO A 283 -13.87 22.14 -16.97
N ARG A 284 -14.02 23.47 -17.03
CA ARG A 284 -13.04 24.33 -17.67
C ARG A 284 -11.91 24.53 -16.66
N PRO A 285 -10.67 24.14 -16.96
CA PRO A 285 -9.52 24.64 -16.20
C PRO A 285 -9.66 26.16 -16.11
N GLY A 286 -9.36 26.75 -14.95
CA GLY A 286 -9.42 28.21 -14.77
C GLY A 286 -8.80 28.88 -15.99
N THR A 287 -9.52 29.82 -16.60
CA THR A 287 -9.24 30.33 -17.95
C THR A 287 -7.79 30.75 -18.06
N VAL A 288 -6.94 29.88 -18.59
CA VAL A 288 -5.62 30.27 -19.04
C VAL A 288 -5.92 31.09 -20.29
N LEU A 289 -5.91 32.42 -20.14
CA LEU A 289 -6.24 33.36 -21.22
C LEU A 289 -5.29 33.22 -22.42
N ILE A 290 -4.21 32.44 -22.27
CA ILE A 290 -3.25 32.05 -23.30
C ILE A 290 -3.08 30.51 -23.30
N GLY A 291 -3.93 29.79 -24.04
CA GLY A 291 -3.80 28.34 -24.32
C GLY A 291 -3.31 28.02 -25.74
N TYR A 292 -3.28 26.73 -26.10
CA TYR A 292 -2.82 26.24 -27.41
C TYR A 292 -3.66 26.80 -28.58
N ASP A 293 -4.92 27.16 -28.34
CA ASP A 293 -5.81 27.81 -29.31
C ASP A 293 -5.33 29.22 -29.73
N ASN A 294 -4.39 29.82 -28.99
CA ASN A 294 -3.75 31.09 -29.33
C ASN A 294 -2.42 30.92 -30.08
N ILE A 295 -2.01 29.68 -30.39
CA ILE A 295 -0.82 29.42 -31.20
C ILE A 295 -1.24 29.53 -32.67
N PRO A 296 -0.73 30.52 -33.44
CA PRO A 296 -1.09 30.67 -34.84
C PRO A 296 -0.56 29.50 -35.68
N ASP A 297 -1.48 28.72 -36.28
CA ASP A 297 -1.18 27.57 -37.14
C ASP A 297 -0.47 27.94 -38.46
N SER A 298 -0.52 29.22 -38.86
CA SER A 298 0.02 29.70 -40.14
C SER A 298 1.40 30.36 -40.07
N GLY A 299 2.00 30.48 -38.87
CA GLY A 299 3.30 31.15 -38.71
C GLY A 299 3.33 32.64 -39.13
N TYR A 300 2.17 33.28 -39.32
CA TYR A 300 2.11 34.69 -39.70
C TYR A 300 2.44 35.59 -38.51
N GLY A 301 3.59 36.27 -38.55
CA GLY A 301 4.01 37.28 -37.57
C GLY A 301 5.29 37.01 -36.77
N TYR A 302 6.10 36.02 -37.14
CA TYR A 302 7.46 35.87 -36.59
C TYR A 302 8.41 36.80 -37.35
N GLU A 303 8.91 37.86 -36.70
CA GLU A 303 10.10 38.57 -37.19
C GLU A 303 11.32 37.69 -36.87
N ASN A 304 12.21 37.49 -37.85
CA ASN A 304 13.44 36.71 -37.73
C ASN A 304 14.35 37.20 -36.59
#